data_AF-A0A951BZH5-F1
#
_entry.id   AF-A0A951BZH5-F1
#
_cell.length_a   1.000
_cell.length_b   1.000
_cell.length_c   1.000
_cell.angle_alpha   90.00
_cell.angle_beta   90.00
_cell.angle_gamma   90.00
#
_symmetry.space_group_name_H-M   'P 1'
#
loop_
_entity.id
_entity.type
_entity.pdbx_description
1 polymer ?
#
loop_
_entity_poly.entity_id
_entity_poly.type
_entity_poly.pdbx_seq_one_letter_code
_entity_poly.pdbx_strand_id
1 'polypeptide(L)' 'MIFALLPVKSPQNAKQRLFGYLPAATREALARLLYERTITTLCQASGIDRVLVITTDAEIAAHARSTGAWVIEEREQL' A
#
# COMPACT_ATOMS: atom_id res chain seq x y z
N MET A 1 -9.59 -18.69 -9.32
CA MET A 1 -9.26 -17.26 -9.43
C MET A 1 -8.88 -16.75 -8.05
N ILE A 2 -7.66 -16.28 -7.87
CA ILE A 2 -7.08 -15.81 -6.61
C ILE A 2 -6.89 -14.30 -6.69
N PHE A 3 -7.44 -13.60 -5.71
CA PHE A 3 -7.31 -12.16 -5.55
C PHE A 3 -6.43 -11.84 -4.35
N ALA A 4 -5.51 -10.89 -4.51
CA ALA A 4 -4.79 -10.29 -3.40
C ALA A 4 -5.38 -8.92 -3.09
N LEU A 5 -5.86 -8.75 -1.86
CA LEU A 5 -6.31 -7.47 -1.34
C LEU A 5 -5.18 -6.86 -0.51
N LEU A 6 -4.71 -5.68 -0.92
CA LEU A 6 -3.67 -4.92 -0.26
C LEU A 6 -4.28 -3.63 0.31
N PRO A 7 -4.77 -3.64 1.56
CA PRO A 7 -5.16 -2.41 2.24
C PRO A 7 -3.92 -1.60 2.58
N VAL A 8 -3.90 -0.34 2.13
CA VAL A 8 -2.82 0.60 2.36
C VAL A 8 -3.42 1.86 2.97
N LYS A 9 -3.11 2.08 4.25
CA LYS A 9 -3.41 3.35 4.91
C LYS A 9 -2.45 4.42 4.42
N SER A 10 -2.87 5.68 4.56
CA SER A 10 -2.00 6.83 4.34
C SER A 10 -0.62 6.62 5.00
N PRO A 11 0.49 6.83 4.26
CA PRO A 11 1.84 6.82 4.82
C PRO A 11 2.04 7.89 5.89
N GLN A 12 1.24 8.97 5.84
CA GLN A 12 1.28 10.03 6.83
C GLN A 12 0.82 9.46 8.19
N ASN A 13 1.70 9.52 9.20
CA ASN A 13 1.53 8.88 10.51
C ASN A 13 1.59 7.34 10.53
N ALA A 14 2.09 6.70 9.48
CA ALA A 14 2.20 5.25 9.44
C ALA A 14 3.16 4.68 10.52
N LYS A 15 3.02 3.37 10.77
CA LYS A 15 3.89 2.60 11.67
C LYS A 15 4.01 3.20 13.06
N GLN A 16 2.91 3.69 13.64
CA GLN A 16 2.89 4.38 14.94
C GLN A 16 3.54 3.58 16.08
N ARG A 17 3.47 2.23 16.02
CA ARG A 17 4.15 1.34 16.97
C ARG A 17 5.69 1.49 16.97
N LEU A 18 6.26 2.12 15.95
CA LEU A 18 7.68 2.43 15.82
C LEU A 18 8.03 3.86 16.26
N PHE A 19 7.10 4.65 16.81
CA PHE A 19 7.32 6.05 17.17
C PHE A 19 8.53 6.27 18.08
N GLY A 20 8.74 5.39 19.06
CA GLY A 20 9.89 5.47 19.98
C GLY A 20 11.23 4.99 19.39
N TYR A 21 11.22 4.46 18.16
CA TYR A 21 12.40 3.89 17.50
C TYR A 21 12.79 4.64 16.24
N LEU A 22 11.82 5.25 15.54
CA LEU A 22 12.01 5.91 14.25
C LEU A 22 11.32 7.28 14.19
N PRO A 23 12.02 8.31 13.68
CA PRO A 23 11.41 9.60 13.37
C PRO A 23 10.23 9.47 12.40
N ALA A 24 9.32 10.44 12.43
CA ALA A 24 8.12 10.44 11.57
C ALA A 24 8.46 10.30 10.09
N ALA A 25 9.43 11.06 9.58
CA ALA A 25 9.88 10.99 8.20
C ALA A 25 10.41 9.59 7.82
N THR A 26 11.16 8.94 8.71
CA THR A 26 11.67 7.59 8.47
C THR A 26 10.56 6.54 8.47
N ARG A 27 9.53 6.70 9.32
CA ARG A 27 8.35 5.83 9.32
C ARG A 27 7.54 5.96 8.04
N GLU A 28 7.37 7.18 7.54
CA GLU A 28 6.70 7.44 6.27
C GLU A 28 7.47 6.81 5.10
N ALA A 29 8.77 7.08 5.00
CA ALA A 29 9.64 6.51 3.98
C ALA A 29 9.61 4.97 4.01
N LEU A 30 9.65 4.37 5.20
CA LEU A 30 9.53 2.93 5.37
C LEU A 30 8.16 2.41 4.91
N ALA A 31 7.07 3.12 5.21
CA ALA A 31 5.74 2.72 4.76
C ALA A 31 5.62 2.73 3.23
N ARG A 32 6.16 3.77 2.57
CA ARG A 32 6.20 3.87 1.10
C ARG A 32 7.02 2.74 0.48
N LEU A 33 8.23 2.50 0.99
CA LEU A 33 9.11 1.42 0.51
C LEU A 33 8.45 0.04 0.65
N LEU A 34 7.82 -0.23 1.80
CA LEU A 34 7.11 -1.48 2.03
C LEU A 34 5.93 -1.64 1.07
N TYR A 35 5.17 -0.57 0.84
CA TYR A 35 4.08 -0.57 -0.13
C TYR A 35 4.59 -0.89 -1.54
N GLU A 36 5.55 -0.12 -2.06
CA GLU A 36 6.13 -0.28 -3.39
C GLU A 36 6.66 -1.70 -3.60
N ARG A 37 7.44 -2.21 -2.64
CA ARG A 37 7.97 -3.57 -2.71
C ARG A 37 6.85 -4.62 -2.72
N THR A 38 5.83 -4.43 -1.89
CA THR A 38 4.73 -5.40 -1.76
C THR A 38 3.90 -5.46 -3.04
N ILE A 39 3.48 -4.30 -3.57
CA ILE A 39 2.65 -4.27 -4.78
C ILE A 39 3.40 -4.82 -5.99
N THR A 40 4.69 -4.49 -6.17
CA THR A 40 5.51 -5.07 -7.24
C THR A 40 5.59 -6.60 -7.11
N THR A 41 5.81 -7.10 -5.89
CA THR A 41 5.89 -8.55 -5.64
C THR A 41 4.56 -9.25 -5.94
N LEU A 42 3.43 -8.66 -5.52
CA LEU A 42 2.10 -9.21 -5.77
C LEU A 42 1.75 -9.24 -7.26
N CYS A 43 2.06 -8.17 -8.01
CA CYS A 43 1.80 -8.11 -9.45
C CYS A 43 2.66 -9.10 -10.26
N GLN A 44 3.82 -9.51 -9.74
CA GLN A 44 4.72 -10.47 -10.40
C GLN A 44 4.46 -11.93 -10.01
N ALA A 45 3.65 -12.19 -8.99
CA ALA A 45 3.41 -13.54 -8.49
C ALA A 45 2.51 -14.35 -9.45
N SER A 46 3.03 -15.47 -9.96
CA SER A 46 2.34 -16.34 -10.93
C SER A 46 1.09 -17.06 -10.39
N GLY A 47 0.80 -16.96 -9.08
CA GLY A 47 -0.37 -17.56 -8.43
C GLY A 47 -1.46 -16.56 -8.06
N ILE A 48 -1.31 -15.28 -8.42
CA ILE A 48 -2.28 -14.23 -8.11
C ILE A 48 -2.85 -13.73 -9.44
N ASP A 49 -4.15 -13.93 -9.63
CA ASP A 49 -4.81 -13.51 -10.87
C ASP A 49 -5.01 -11.99 -10.92
N ARG A 50 -5.28 -11.37 -9.76
CA ARG A 50 -5.60 -9.94 -9.65
C ARG A 50 -5.14 -9.36 -8.30
N VAL A 51 -4.66 -8.12 -8.34
CA VAL A 51 -4.28 -7.33 -7.16
C VAL A 51 -5.22 -6.14 -7.03
N LEU A 52 -5.80 -5.96 -5.85
CA LEU A 52 -6.63 -4.82 -5.50
C LEU A 52 -5.98 -4.06 -4.36
N VAL A 53 -5.74 -2.78 -4.56
CA VAL A 53 -5.26 -1.85 -3.53
C VAL A 53 -6.44 -1.08 -2.98
N ILE A 54 -6.64 -1.14 -1.67
CA ILE A 54 -7.67 -0.39 -0.96
C ILE A 54 -6.98 0.76 -0.23
N THR A 55 -7.27 2.00 -0.62
CA THR A 55 -6.60 3.17 -0.06
C THR A 55 -7.46 4.42 -0.18
N THR A 56 -7.25 5.36 0.74
CA THR A 56 -7.74 6.75 0.67
C THR A 56 -6.66 7.72 0.15
N ASP A 57 -5.41 7.28 0.10
CA ASP A 57 -4.26 8.10 -0.29
C ASP A 57 -4.11 8.13 -1.83
N ALA A 58 -4.14 9.35 -2.37
CA ALA A 58 -4.11 9.59 -3.81
C ALA A 58 -2.78 9.20 -4.47
N GLU A 59 -1.64 9.35 -3.78
CA GLU A 59 -0.33 8.99 -4.31
C GLU A 59 -0.19 7.46 -4.38
N ILE A 60 -0.62 6.77 -3.32
CA ILE A 60 -0.70 5.30 -3.30
C ILE A 60 -1.61 4.80 -4.42
N ALA A 61 -2.80 5.39 -4.57
CA ALA A 61 -3.75 5.02 -5.61
C ALA A 61 -3.18 5.24 -7.03
N ALA A 62 -2.50 6.37 -7.27
CA ALA A 62 -1.87 6.66 -8.54
C ALA A 62 -0.76 5.64 -8.86
N HIS A 63 0.10 5.34 -7.89
CA HIS A 63 1.13 4.31 -8.04
C HIS A 63 0.52 2.91 -8.28
N ALA A 64 -0.55 2.54 -7.58
CA ALA A 64 -1.17 1.23 -7.77
C ALA A 64 -1.72 1.03 -9.18
N ARG A 65 -2.33 2.08 -9.74
CA ARG A 65 -2.82 2.06 -11.12
C ARG A 65 -1.67 1.92 -12.12
N SER A 66 -0.51 2.53 -11.88
CA SER A 66 0.65 2.42 -12.77
C SER A 66 1.31 1.02 -12.74
N THR A 67 1.14 0.26 -11.66
CA THR A 67 1.63 -1.14 -11.57
C THR A 67 0.64 -2.18 -12.11
N GLY A 68 -0.48 -1.74 -12.70
CA GLY A 68 -1.53 -2.64 -13.21
C GLY A 68 -2.46 -3.22 -12.15
N ALA A 69 -2.36 -2.76 -10.89
CA ALA A 69 -3.30 -3.14 -9.85
C ALA A 69 -4.59 -2.32 -9.96
N TRP A 70 -5.69 -2.89 -9.48
CA TRP A 70 -6.96 -2.18 -9.38
C TRP A 70 -7.00 -1.39 -8.07
N VAL A 71 -7.69 -0.26 -8.06
CA VAL A 71 -7.85 0.57 -6.86
C VAL A 71 -9.30 0.58 -6.44
N ILE A 72 -9.54 0.28 -5.16
CA ILE A 72 -10.79 0.55 -4.48
C ILE A 72 -10.55 1.77 -3.59
N GLU A 73 -11.23 2.86 -3.89
CA GLU A 73 -11.22 4.04 -3.03
C GLU A 73 -12.07 3.76 -1.79
N GLU A 74 -11.39 3.73 -0.64
CA GLU A 74 -12.03 3.59 0.65
C GLU A 74 -12.69 4.93 1.02
N ARG A 75 -13.93 4.92 1.51
CA ARG A 75 -14.65 6.16 1.90
C ARG A 75 -14.33 6.61 3.31
N GLU A 76 -13.93 5.69 4.19
CA GLU A 76 -13.59 5.95 5.59
C GLU A 76 -12.48 5.01 6.05
N GLN A 77 -11.45 5.55 6.71
CA GLN A 77 -10.31 4.80 7.21
C GLN A 77 -10.35 4.77 8.75
N LEU A 78 -10.97 3.73 9.32
CA LEU A 78 -11.03 3.49 10.78
C LEU A 78 -9.68 3.03 11.35
#